data_AF-K7YWN3-F1
#
_entry.id   AF-K7YWN3-F1
#
_cell.length_a   1.000
_cell.length_b   1.000
_cell.length_c   1.000
_cell.angle_alpha   90.00
_cell.angle_beta   90.00
_cell.angle_gamma   90.00
#
_symmetry.space_group_name_H-M   'P 1'
#
loop_
_entity.id
_entity.type
_entity.pdbx_description
1 polymer ?
#
loop_
_entity_poly.entity_id
_entity_poly.type
_entity_poly.pdbx_seq_one_letter_code
_entity_poly.pdbx_strand_id
1 'polypeptide(L)'
;MIILLSLALCLSIAAPDGLLINTTHLSQNFQKKCVHFLPKNSLEQQSLASLLCGEKITDTDLQKNLQRTSLIHIFVISGSHLILLDELLSILRIPLFVRILFLGFYSLVVGWQPPAVRALIALGTRHGFKHFRLHLPPDLMVLVAGMVTLTLFPAWWDSLSLLMSWCAALALCWGSLLRVKATLPRLLLSQIGIFVFMSAPLWGLGSLHPLSLIYNLLLAPVVSYILLPLAFFVTLLPSGVFIFDGVMEFFRQALTALSEPIVLHKTRPPSVAQLWLWICFWQVVMHFLRLHLWQGRDSR
;
A
#
# COMPACT_ATOMS: atom_id res chain seq x y z
N MET A 1 -7.50 -3.17 -22.44
CA MET A 1 -7.07 -2.08 -21.56
C MET A 1 -7.85 -0.79 -21.83
N ILE A 2 -7.83 -0.24 -23.06
CA ILE A 2 -8.61 0.97 -23.44
C ILE A 2 -10.12 0.81 -23.18
N ILE A 3 -10.69 -0.36 -23.46
CA ILE A 3 -12.11 -0.65 -23.18
C ILE A 3 -12.42 -0.66 -21.67
N LEU A 4 -11.53 -1.21 -20.85
CA LEU A 4 -11.72 -1.21 -19.39
C LEU A 4 -11.52 0.18 -18.79
N LEU A 5 -10.59 0.96 -19.34
CA LEU A 5 -10.34 2.35 -18.92
C LEU A 5 -11.53 3.25 -19.27
N SER A 6 -12.04 3.14 -20.50
CA SER A 6 -13.23 3.88 -20.95
C SER A 6 -14.49 3.44 -20.21
N LEU A 7 -14.68 2.14 -19.97
CA LEU A 7 -15.80 1.63 -19.18
C LEU A 7 -15.76 2.18 -17.75
N ALA A 8 -14.60 2.17 -17.11
CA ALA A 8 -14.48 2.73 -15.77
C ALA A 8 -14.67 4.25 -15.75
N LEU A 9 -14.18 4.97 -16.76
CA LEU A 9 -14.42 6.40 -16.92
C LEU A 9 -15.94 6.68 -17.02
N CYS A 10 -16.64 5.94 -17.89
CA CYS A 10 -18.10 6.03 -18.06
C CYS A 10 -18.87 5.69 -16.78
N LEU A 11 -18.47 4.64 -16.06
CA LEU A 11 -19.10 4.24 -14.80
C LEU A 11 -18.78 5.20 -13.65
N SER A 12 -17.58 5.79 -13.64
CA SER A 12 -17.15 6.76 -12.63
C SER A 12 -17.92 8.08 -12.69
N ILE A 13 -18.45 8.45 -13.87
CA ILE A 13 -19.33 9.61 -14.05
C ILE A 13 -20.72 9.38 -13.42
N ALA A 14 -21.12 8.12 -13.21
CA ALA A 14 -22.45 7.75 -12.70
C ALA A 14 -22.49 7.47 -11.19
N ALA A 15 -21.34 7.39 -10.52
CA ALA A 15 -21.29 7.08 -9.09
C ALA A 15 -21.62 8.32 -8.24
N PRO A 16 -22.61 8.27 -7.32
CA PRO A 16 -22.98 9.42 -6.50
C PRO A 16 -21.91 9.73 -5.45
N ASP A 17 -21.47 11.00 -5.39
CA ASP A 17 -20.50 11.51 -4.40
C ASP A 17 -20.89 11.23 -2.94
N GLY A 18 -22.19 11.02 -2.69
CA GLY A 18 -22.73 10.70 -1.37
C GLY A 18 -22.11 9.45 -0.73
N LEU A 19 -21.68 8.44 -1.51
CA LEU A 19 -21.06 7.24 -0.94
C LEU A 19 -19.71 7.57 -0.28
N LEU A 20 -18.87 8.36 -0.97
CA LEU A 20 -17.57 8.76 -0.43
C LEU A 20 -17.73 9.68 0.78
N ILE A 21 -18.64 10.65 0.72
CA ILE A 21 -18.87 11.61 1.82
C ILE A 21 -19.33 10.86 3.08
N ASN A 22 -20.32 9.98 2.95
CA ASN A 22 -20.86 9.22 4.07
C ASN A 22 -19.83 8.27 4.69
N THR A 23 -19.10 7.53 3.85
CA THR A 23 -18.04 6.63 4.32
C THR A 23 -16.87 7.38 4.95
N THR A 24 -16.54 8.58 4.46
CA THR A 24 -15.50 9.44 5.02
C THR A 24 -15.88 9.98 6.40
N HIS A 25 -17.11 10.46 6.59
CA HIS A 25 -17.58 10.89 7.91
C HIS A 25 -17.59 9.74 8.92
N LEU A 26 -18.04 8.57 8.48
CA LEU A 26 -18.04 7.37 9.31
C LEU A 26 -16.61 6.94 9.68
N SER A 27 -15.69 6.93 8.71
CA SER A 27 -14.30 6.55 8.93
C SER A 27 -13.58 7.52 9.88
N GLN A 28 -13.82 8.83 9.75
CA GLN A 28 -13.27 9.83 10.68
C GLN A 28 -13.71 9.59 12.13
N ASN A 29 -14.97 9.19 12.35
CA ASN A 29 -15.46 8.88 13.68
C ASN A 29 -14.79 7.62 14.26
N PHE A 30 -14.60 6.57 13.45
CA PHE A 30 -13.91 5.36 13.88
C PHE A 30 -12.41 5.59 14.09
N GLN A 31 -11.77 6.38 13.23
CA GLN A 31 -10.36 6.75 13.37
C GLN A 31 -10.11 7.54 14.66
N LYS A 32 -10.97 8.51 14.99
CA LYS A 32 -10.91 9.24 16.28
C LYS A 32 -11.04 8.30 17.48
N LYS A 33 -11.96 7.33 17.41
CA LYS A 33 -12.10 6.30 18.44
C LYS A 33 -10.83 5.44 18.54
N CYS A 34 -10.26 5.01 17.41
CA CYS A 34 -9.03 4.25 17.36
C CYS A 34 -7.90 4.95 18.12
N VAL A 35 -7.64 6.22 17.78
CA VAL A 35 -6.61 7.03 18.43
C VAL A 35 -6.88 7.17 19.94
N HIS A 36 -8.14 7.30 20.35
CA HIS A 36 -8.50 7.38 21.77
C HIS A 36 -8.23 6.09 22.55
N PHE A 37 -8.35 4.93 21.90
CA PHE A 37 -8.10 3.62 22.50
C PHE A 37 -6.61 3.24 22.57
N LEU A 38 -5.72 4.00 21.93
CA LEU A 38 -4.29 3.73 21.99
C LEU A 38 -3.72 4.01 23.39
N PRO A 39 -2.70 3.24 23.82
CA PRO A 39 -2.03 3.48 25.09
C PRO A 39 -1.36 4.85 25.11
N LYS A 40 -1.84 5.73 25.99
CA LYS A 40 -1.37 7.13 26.13
C LYS A 40 -0.02 7.26 26.86
N ASN A 41 0.46 6.17 27.44
CA ASN A 41 1.74 6.09 28.15
C ASN A 41 2.92 5.81 27.23
N SER A 42 2.70 5.62 25.92
CA SER A 42 3.77 5.45 24.93
C SER A 42 4.45 6.78 24.62
N LEU A 43 5.78 6.78 24.63
CA LEU A 43 6.59 7.92 24.19
C LEU A 43 6.46 8.15 22.67
N GLU A 44 6.11 7.10 21.93
CA GLU A 44 5.99 7.05 20.48
C GLU A 44 4.52 6.99 20.02
N GLN A 45 3.62 7.67 20.74
CA GLN A 45 2.17 7.64 20.49
C GLN A 45 1.81 8.04 19.04
N GLN A 46 2.52 9.00 18.45
CA GLN A 46 2.28 9.45 17.06
C GLN A 46 2.64 8.37 16.04
N SER A 47 3.75 7.66 16.26
CA SER A 47 4.19 6.53 15.45
C SER A 47 3.16 5.39 15.52
N LEU A 48 2.67 5.10 16.73
CA LEU A 48 1.63 4.11 16.97
C LEU A 48 0.30 4.47 16.26
N ALA A 49 -0.13 5.72 16.37
CA ALA A 49 -1.34 6.22 15.72
C ALA A 49 -1.24 6.20 14.19
N SER A 50 -0.06 6.52 13.65
CA SER A 50 0.20 6.48 12.21
C SER A 50 0.16 5.05 11.67
N LEU A 51 0.74 4.08 12.39
CA LEU A 51 0.81 2.67 11.97
C LEU A 51 -0.54 1.93 12.08
N LEU A 52 -1.34 2.20 13.12
CA LEU A 52 -2.58 1.45 13.39
C LEU A 52 -3.85 2.17 12.97
N CYS A 53 -3.92 3.49 13.17
CA CYS A 53 -5.11 4.28 12.91
C CYS A 53 -4.98 5.12 11.63
N GLY A 54 -3.81 5.18 10.99
CA GLY A 54 -3.61 5.90 9.73
C GLY A 54 -3.62 7.41 9.91
N GLU A 55 -3.29 7.88 11.11
CA GLU A 55 -3.08 9.30 11.35
C GLU A 55 -1.85 9.79 10.56
N LYS A 56 -1.86 11.07 10.19
CA LYS A 56 -0.72 11.67 9.51
C LYS A 56 0.41 11.89 10.51
N ILE A 57 1.63 11.59 10.10
CA ILE A 57 2.83 11.86 10.90
C ILE A 57 2.96 13.38 11.08
N THR A 58 2.90 13.84 12.32
CA THR A 58 3.09 15.26 12.68
C THR A 58 4.54 15.59 13.02
N ASP A 59 5.34 14.60 13.42
CA ASP A 59 6.78 14.75 13.61
C ASP A 59 7.47 15.01 12.26
N THR A 60 7.98 16.23 12.10
CA THR A 60 8.62 16.68 10.87
C THR A 60 9.95 15.96 10.61
N ASP A 61 10.67 15.54 11.65
CA ASP A 61 11.98 14.91 11.49
C ASP A 61 11.81 13.46 11.09
N LEU A 62 10.91 12.73 11.77
CA LEU A 62 10.51 11.39 11.34
C LEU A 62 9.99 11.41 9.90
N GLN A 63 9.10 12.35 9.57
CA GLN A 63 8.55 12.48 8.21
C GLN A 63 9.64 12.73 7.16
N LYS A 64 10.58 13.67 7.41
CA LYS A 64 11.68 13.96 6.49
C LYS A 64 12.61 12.76 6.32
N ASN A 65 12.93 12.07 7.41
CA ASN A 65 13.82 10.91 7.37
C ASN A 65 13.17 9.74 6.63
N LEU A 66 11.85 9.54 6.78
CA LEU A 66 11.07 8.59 5.99
C LEU A 66 11.00 8.97 4.51
N GLN A 67 10.92 10.27 4.18
CA GLN A 67 10.97 10.75 2.79
C GLN A 67 12.36 10.55 2.16
N ARG A 68 13.44 10.84 2.89
CA ARG A 68 14.85 10.63 2.47
C ARG A 68 15.20 9.17 2.27
N THR A 69 14.61 8.28 3.06
CA THR A 69 14.85 6.84 2.91
C THR A 69 13.85 6.17 1.96
N SER A 70 12.90 6.94 1.41
CA SER A 70 11.76 6.47 0.60
C SER A 70 10.83 5.48 1.31
N LEU A 71 10.83 5.44 2.65
CA LEU A 71 9.99 4.54 3.45
C LEU A 71 8.62 5.11 3.82
N ILE A 72 8.35 6.39 3.52
CA ILE A 72 7.10 7.07 3.88
C ILE A 72 5.84 6.33 3.41
N HIS A 73 5.90 5.67 2.25
CA HIS A 73 4.77 4.93 1.66
C HIS A 73 4.49 3.58 2.33
N ILE A 74 5.43 3.09 3.15
CA ILE A 74 5.32 1.84 3.92
C ILE A 74 4.98 2.15 5.37
N PHE A 75 5.45 3.27 5.91
CA PHE A 75 5.23 3.64 7.30
C PHE A 75 3.81 4.15 7.57
N VAL A 76 3.24 4.92 6.64
CA VAL A 76 1.80 5.28 6.71
C VAL A 76 0.99 4.12 6.14
N ILE A 77 -0.20 3.87 6.70
CA ILE A 77 -1.06 2.75 6.34
C ILE A 77 -1.15 2.56 4.83
N SER A 78 -0.69 1.39 4.42
CA SER A 78 -0.56 0.99 3.03
C SER A 78 -1.36 -0.29 2.78
N GLY A 79 -1.61 -0.62 1.51
CA GLY A 79 -2.28 -1.86 1.15
C GLY A 79 -1.56 -3.12 1.65
N SER A 80 -0.25 -3.07 1.93
CA SER A 80 0.49 -4.22 2.45
C SER A 80 0.10 -4.57 3.89
N HIS A 81 -0.33 -3.60 4.70
CA HIS A 81 -0.83 -3.84 6.06
C HIS A 81 -2.08 -4.71 6.01
N LEU A 82 -2.99 -4.41 5.09
CA LEU A 82 -4.23 -5.16 4.90
C LEU A 82 -3.95 -6.58 4.41
N ILE A 83 -2.98 -6.74 3.50
CA ILE A 83 -2.56 -8.06 2.98
C ILE A 83 -1.91 -8.90 4.10
N LEU A 84 -1.03 -8.31 4.90
CA LEU A 84 -0.39 -8.99 6.02
C LEU A 84 -1.42 -9.43 7.07
N LEU A 85 -2.39 -8.56 7.37
CA LEU A 85 -3.49 -8.89 8.27
C LEU A 85 -4.36 -10.01 7.70
N ASP A 86 -4.63 -10.01 6.40
CA ASP A 86 -5.33 -11.09 5.71
C ASP A 86 -4.59 -12.43 5.78
N GLU A 87 -3.26 -12.42 5.64
CA GLU A 87 -2.40 -13.60 5.80
C GLU A 87 -2.45 -14.13 7.24
N LEU A 88 -2.33 -13.24 8.24
CA LEU A 88 -2.43 -13.60 9.65
C LEU A 88 -3.77 -14.26 9.99
N LEU A 89 -4.88 -13.65 9.55
CA LEU A 89 -6.22 -14.22 9.76
C LEU A 89 -6.41 -15.54 9.01
N SER A 90 -5.73 -15.71 7.87
CA SER A 90 -5.69 -16.99 7.13
C SER A 90 -4.99 -18.08 7.91
N ILE A 91 -3.87 -17.77 8.55
CA ILE A 91 -3.11 -18.72 9.39
C ILE A 91 -3.98 -19.15 10.59
N LEU A 92 -4.74 -18.22 11.16
CA LEU A 92 -5.74 -18.49 12.21
C LEU A 92 -6.98 -19.26 11.71
N ARG A 93 -7.02 -19.64 10.43
CA ARG A 93 -8.13 -20.39 9.79
C ARG A 93 -9.49 -19.69 9.90
N ILE A 94 -9.51 -18.37 9.97
CA ILE A 94 -10.75 -17.59 9.99
C ILE A 94 -11.42 -17.67 8.61
N PRO A 95 -12.73 -17.94 8.52
CA PRO A 95 -13.43 -18.06 7.25
C PRO A 95 -13.37 -16.75 6.46
N LEU A 96 -13.29 -16.86 5.14
CA LEU A 96 -13.05 -15.72 4.25
C LEU A 96 -14.07 -14.59 4.39
N PHE A 97 -15.35 -14.94 4.55
CA PHE A 97 -16.40 -13.93 4.75
C PHE A 97 -16.12 -13.05 5.98
N VAL A 98 -15.72 -13.68 7.10
CA VAL A 98 -15.37 -12.97 8.33
C VAL A 98 -14.09 -12.16 8.15
N ARG A 99 -13.11 -12.67 7.38
CA ARG A 99 -11.90 -11.91 7.02
C ARG A 99 -12.24 -10.65 6.24
N ILE A 100 -13.04 -10.73 5.19
CA ILE A 100 -13.43 -9.57 4.38
C ILE A 100 -14.18 -8.55 5.25
N LEU A 101 -15.08 -9.01 6.12
CA LEU A 101 -15.81 -8.12 7.05
C LEU A 101 -14.84 -7.41 8.02
N PHE A 102 -13.91 -8.16 8.61
CA PHE A 102 -12.91 -7.62 9.52
C PHE A 102 -11.97 -6.62 8.84
N LEU A 103 -11.47 -6.95 7.64
CA LEU A 103 -10.60 -6.06 6.85
C LEU A 103 -11.36 -4.82 6.35
N GLY A 104 -12.66 -4.96 6.05
CA GLY A 104 -13.54 -3.83 5.75
C GLY A 104 -13.70 -2.91 6.96
N PHE A 105 -13.95 -3.48 8.14
CA PHE A 105 -14.01 -2.70 9.38
C PHE A 105 -12.67 -2.02 9.69
N TYR A 106 -11.55 -2.75 9.58
CA TYR A 106 -10.23 -2.17 9.73
C TYR A 106 -9.99 -1.03 8.74
N SER A 107 -10.43 -1.18 7.48
CA SER A 107 -10.35 -0.11 6.48
C SER A 107 -11.11 1.16 6.90
N LEU A 108 -12.22 1.05 7.64
CA LEU A 108 -12.92 2.21 8.22
C LEU A 108 -12.12 2.82 9.37
N VAL A 109 -11.57 1.98 10.25
CA VAL A 109 -10.76 2.40 11.40
C VAL A 109 -9.54 3.21 10.98
N VAL A 110 -8.90 2.82 9.87
CA VAL A 110 -7.71 3.51 9.33
C VAL A 110 -8.03 4.78 8.53
N GLY A 111 -9.30 5.21 8.50
CA GLY A 111 -9.72 6.42 7.80
C GLY A 111 -10.14 6.22 6.34
N TRP A 112 -10.49 4.99 5.93
CA TRP A 112 -10.94 4.65 4.56
C TRP A 112 -9.97 5.10 3.46
N GLN A 113 -8.67 4.91 3.73
CA GLN A 113 -7.62 5.39 2.85
C GLN A 113 -7.63 4.64 1.50
N PRO A 114 -7.38 5.32 0.36
CA PRO A 114 -7.43 4.71 -0.96
C PRO A 114 -6.57 3.43 -1.13
N PRO A 115 -5.32 3.35 -0.59
CA PRO A 115 -4.53 2.12 -0.66
C PRO A 115 -5.16 0.91 0.03
N ALA A 116 -5.81 1.12 1.18
CA ALA A 116 -6.47 0.06 1.94
C ALA A 116 -7.73 -0.43 1.21
N VAL A 117 -8.56 0.50 0.73
CA VAL A 117 -9.79 0.17 0.00
C VAL A 117 -9.47 -0.56 -1.31
N ARG A 118 -8.44 -0.14 -2.06
CA ARG A 118 -7.99 -0.87 -3.26
C ARG A 118 -7.53 -2.29 -2.92
N ALA A 119 -6.79 -2.48 -1.82
CA ALA A 119 -6.35 -3.81 -1.39
C ALA A 119 -7.54 -4.70 -1.00
N LEU A 120 -8.55 -4.15 -0.31
CA LEU A 120 -9.79 -4.85 0.02
C LEU A 120 -10.56 -5.28 -1.23
N ILE A 121 -10.68 -4.37 -2.21
CA ILE A 121 -11.30 -4.65 -3.51
C ILE A 121 -10.51 -5.71 -4.28
N ALA A 122 -9.17 -5.67 -4.24
CA ALA A 122 -8.32 -6.67 -4.87
C ALA A 122 -8.54 -8.07 -4.25
N LEU A 123 -8.68 -8.17 -2.93
CA LEU A 123 -9.01 -9.43 -2.24
C LEU A 123 -10.40 -9.95 -2.65
N GLY A 124 -11.40 -9.07 -2.63
CA GLY A 124 -12.78 -9.42 -3.02
C GLY A 124 -12.88 -9.86 -4.48
N THR A 125 -12.30 -9.10 -5.41
CA THR A 125 -12.30 -9.42 -6.85
C THR A 125 -11.56 -10.72 -7.15
N ARG A 126 -10.39 -10.96 -6.54
CA ARG A 126 -9.65 -12.22 -6.70
C ARG A 126 -10.48 -13.42 -6.26
N HIS A 127 -11.20 -13.32 -5.15
CA HIS A 127 -12.07 -14.40 -4.71
C HIS A 127 -13.31 -14.58 -5.59
N GLY A 128 -13.96 -13.47 -5.97
CA GLY A 128 -15.09 -13.49 -6.90
C GLY A 128 -14.74 -14.18 -8.22
N PHE A 129 -13.62 -13.81 -8.84
CA PHE A 129 -13.17 -14.46 -10.08
C PHE A 129 -12.84 -15.94 -9.89
N LYS A 130 -12.24 -16.33 -8.75
CA LYS A 130 -12.03 -17.74 -8.42
C LYS A 130 -13.36 -18.51 -8.34
N HIS A 131 -14.39 -17.90 -7.76
CA HIS A 131 -15.74 -18.50 -7.69
C HIS A 131 -16.33 -18.71 -9.10
N PHE A 132 -16.17 -17.73 -10.00
CA PHE A 132 -16.60 -17.84 -11.41
C PHE A 132 -15.63 -18.61 -12.31
N ARG A 133 -14.57 -19.23 -11.75
CA ARG A 133 -13.51 -19.95 -12.48
C ARG A 133 -12.80 -19.11 -13.55
N LEU A 134 -12.81 -17.79 -13.40
CA LEU A 134 -12.10 -16.85 -14.26
C LEU A 134 -10.66 -16.69 -13.74
N HIS A 135 -9.70 -17.16 -14.52
CA HIS A 135 -8.29 -17.09 -14.18
C HIS A 135 -7.65 -15.90 -14.90
N LEU A 136 -7.54 -14.78 -14.18
CA LEU A 136 -6.89 -13.58 -14.69
C LEU A 136 -5.46 -13.47 -14.15
N PRO A 137 -4.48 -13.08 -15.00
CA PRO A 137 -3.11 -12.92 -14.58
C PRO A 137 -2.96 -11.77 -13.55
N PRO A 138 -1.92 -11.81 -12.69
CA PRO A 138 -1.81 -10.90 -11.55
C PRO A 138 -1.82 -9.41 -11.92
N ASP A 139 -1.17 -9.01 -13.01
CA ASP A 139 -1.15 -7.62 -13.46
C ASP A 139 -2.53 -7.13 -13.95
N LEU A 140 -3.30 -7.99 -14.63
CA LEU A 140 -4.68 -7.69 -14.98
C LEU A 140 -5.58 -7.64 -13.73
N MET A 141 -5.29 -8.44 -12.70
CA MET A 141 -6.00 -8.32 -11.41
C MET A 141 -5.74 -6.97 -10.74
N VAL A 142 -4.50 -6.47 -10.79
CA VAL A 142 -4.18 -5.13 -10.32
C VAL A 142 -4.93 -4.07 -11.12
N LEU A 143 -5.02 -4.21 -12.45
CA LEU A 143 -5.81 -3.33 -13.30
C LEU A 143 -7.28 -3.34 -12.89
N VAL A 144 -7.92 -4.52 -12.84
CA VAL A 144 -9.35 -4.64 -12.51
C VAL A 144 -9.64 -4.06 -11.12
N ALA A 145 -8.84 -4.40 -10.11
CA ALA A 145 -9.04 -3.88 -8.76
C ALA A 145 -8.96 -2.35 -8.71
N GLY A 146 -7.99 -1.76 -9.41
CA GLY A 146 -7.86 -0.31 -9.52
C GLY A 146 -9.03 0.34 -10.27
N MET A 147 -9.48 -0.26 -11.38
CA MET A 147 -10.65 0.24 -12.11
C MET A 147 -11.92 0.19 -11.26
N VAL A 148 -12.18 -0.94 -10.58
CA VAL A 148 -13.33 -1.07 -9.67
C VAL A 148 -13.26 -0.02 -8.56
N THR A 149 -12.06 0.23 -8.03
CA THR A 149 -11.86 1.28 -7.01
C THR A 149 -12.26 2.67 -7.52
N LEU A 150 -11.84 3.04 -8.74
CA LEU A 150 -12.21 4.32 -9.36
C LEU A 150 -13.70 4.41 -9.71
N THR A 151 -14.33 3.31 -10.12
CA THR A 151 -15.78 3.30 -10.39
C THR A 151 -16.59 3.50 -9.12
N LEU A 152 -16.13 3.00 -7.97
CA LEU A 152 -16.81 3.17 -6.69
C LEU A 152 -16.53 4.55 -6.06
N PHE A 153 -15.33 5.09 -6.28
CA PHE A 153 -14.86 6.34 -5.67
C PHE A 153 -14.19 7.24 -6.72
N PRO A 154 -14.98 7.91 -7.58
CA PRO A 154 -14.44 8.74 -8.68
C PRO A 154 -13.54 9.88 -8.19
N ALA A 155 -13.83 10.49 -7.03
CA ALA A 155 -13.01 11.57 -6.50
C ALA A 155 -11.54 11.17 -6.24
N TRP A 156 -11.20 9.88 -6.27
CA TRP A 156 -9.82 9.41 -6.13
C TRP A 156 -8.99 9.41 -7.43
N TRP A 157 -9.54 9.91 -8.54
CA TRP A 157 -8.78 10.17 -9.78
C TRP A 157 -7.53 11.04 -9.53
N ASP A 158 -7.63 12.00 -8.60
CA ASP A 158 -6.54 12.91 -8.23
C ASP A 158 -5.76 12.47 -6.97
N SER A 159 -6.05 11.27 -6.46
CA SER A 159 -5.44 10.79 -5.22
C SER A 159 -4.06 10.18 -5.44
N LEU A 160 -3.01 10.89 -5.00
CA LEU A 160 -1.64 10.40 -5.04
C LEU A 160 -1.45 9.06 -4.29
N SER A 161 -2.12 8.86 -3.16
CA SER A 161 -2.00 7.62 -2.40
C SER A 161 -2.55 6.43 -3.16
N LEU A 162 -3.64 6.60 -3.93
CA LEU A 162 -4.16 5.56 -4.82
C LEU A 162 -3.15 5.22 -5.92
N LEU A 163 -2.59 6.25 -6.57
CA LEU A 163 -1.60 6.09 -7.65
C LEU A 163 -0.35 5.34 -7.15
N MET A 164 0.19 5.74 -5.99
CA MET A 164 1.30 5.04 -5.34
C MET A 164 0.95 3.58 -5.01
N SER A 165 -0.24 3.32 -4.47
CA SER A 165 -0.70 1.96 -4.17
C SER A 165 -0.80 1.10 -5.44
N TRP A 166 -1.22 1.69 -6.56
CA TRP A 166 -1.29 1.01 -7.84
C TRP A 166 0.10 0.65 -8.38
N CYS A 167 1.03 1.60 -8.37
CA CYS A 167 2.43 1.36 -8.75
C CYS A 167 3.07 0.27 -7.89
N ALA A 168 2.87 0.31 -6.57
CA ALA A 168 3.38 -0.72 -5.66
C ALA A 168 2.80 -2.11 -5.98
N ALA A 169 1.52 -2.20 -6.31
CA ALA A 169 0.91 -3.47 -6.70
C ALA A 169 1.46 -4.03 -8.03
N LEU A 170 1.73 -3.16 -9.01
CA LEU A 170 2.40 -3.56 -10.25
C LEU A 170 3.82 -4.06 -10.00
N ALA A 171 4.57 -3.36 -9.15
CA ALA A 171 5.91 -3.77 -8.74
C ALA A 171 5.94 -5.19 -8.13
N LEU A 172 4.98 -5.50 -7.25
CA LEU A 172 4.88 -6.82 -6.64
C LEU A 172 4.51 -7.93 -7.65
N CYS A 173 3.78 -7.59 -8.72
CA CYS A 173 3.42 -8.53 -9.79
C CYS A 173 4.57 -8.79 -10.78
N TRP A 174 5.56 -7.91 -10.83
CA TRP A 174 6.70 -8.00 -11.75
C TRP A 174 7.50 -9.31 -11.59
N GLY A 175 7.73 -9.74 -10.34
CA GLY A 175 8.47 -10.97 -10.06
C GLY A 175 7.77 -12.23 -10.60
N SER A 176 6.43 -12.27 -10.53
CA SER A 176 5.66 -13.38 -11.11
C SER A 176 5.68 -13.39 -12.63
N LEU A 177 5.70 -12.22 -13.27
CA LEU A 177 5.72 -12.09 -14.73
C LEU A 177 6.98 -12.74 -15.34
N LEU A 178 8.13 -12.53 -14.70
CA LEU A 178 9.43 -13.03 -15.15
C LEU A 178 9.73 -14.49 -14.75
N ARG A 179 8.77 -15.21 -14.14
CA ARG A 179 8.89 -16.63 -13.74
C ARG A 179 10.09 -16.95 -12.83
N VAL A 180 10.54 -15.97 -12.03
CA VAL A 180 11.63 -16.19 -11.07
C VAL A 180 11.12 -17.02 -9.90
N LYS A 181 11.50 -18.30 -9.85
CA LYS A 181 11.07 -19.23 -8.80
C LYS A 181 11.87 -19.09 -7.50
N ALA A 182 13.16 -18.76 -7.59
CA ALA A 182 14.03 -18.66 -6.43
C ALA A 182 13.68 -17.43 -5.57
N THR A 183 13.64 -17.62 -4.26
CA THR A 183 13.14 -16.62 -3.30
C THR A 183 13.98 -15.34 -3.27
N LEU A 184 15.31 -15.47 -3.18
CA LEU A 184 16.22 -14.33 -3.11
C LEU A 184 16.20 -13.45 -4.38
N PRO A 185 16.35 -13.98 -5.61
CA PRO A 185 16.28 -13.15 -6.80
C PRO A 185 14.87 -12.58 -7.01
N ARG A 186 13.81 -13.28 -6.58
CA ARG A 186 12.44 -12.73 -6.60
C ARG A 186 12.30 -11.53 -5.66
N LEU A 187 12.90 -11.59 -4.47
CA LEU A 187 12.92 -10.49 -3.52
C LEU A 187 13.67 -9.28 -4.09
N LEU A 188 14.89 -9.47 -4.60
CA LEU A 188 15.67 -8.40 -5.23
C LEU A 188 14.92 -7.78 -6.42
N LEU A 189 14.33 -8.62 -7.26
CA LEU A 189 13.54 -8.18 -8.40
C LEU A 189 12.29 -7.38 -7.99
N SER A 190 11.65 -7.76 -6.88
CA SER A 190 10.52 -6.99 -6.33
C SER A 190 10.96 -5.62 -5.83
N GLN A 191 12.13 -5.51 -5.21
CA GLN A 191 12.67 -4.21 -4.76
C GLN A 191 13.07 -3.33 -5.94
N ILE A 192 13.70 -3.92 -6.97
CA ILE A 192 14.00 -3.20 -8.22
C ILE A 192 12.70 -2.74 -8.88
N GLY A 193 11.68 -3.60 -8.90
CA GLY A 193 10.33 -3.23 -9.31
C GLY A 193 9.83 -2.03 -8.52
N ILE A 194 9.81 -2.09 -7.19
CA ILE A 194 9.33 -0.99 -6.34
C ILE A 194 10.06 0.30 -6.70
N PHE A 195 11.40 0.27 -6.80
CA PHE A 195 12.19 1.43 -7.21
C PHE A 195 11.77 1.98 -8.58
N VAL A 196 11.64 1.12 -9.59
CA VAL A 196 11.25 1.52 -10.95
C VAL A 196 9.82 2.05 -11.00
N PHE A 197 8.82 1.30 -10.53
CA PHE A 197 7.41 1.69 -10.62
C PHE A 197 7.07 2.89 -9.73
N MET A 198 7.71 3.02 -8.55
CA MET A 198 7.52 4.16 -7.65
C MET A 198 8.35 5.39 -8.02
N SER A 199 9.25 5.28 -9.01
CA SER A 199 10.12 6.41 -9.39
C SER A 199 9.33 7.66 -9.79
N ALA A 200 8.29 7.51 -10.62
CA ALA A 200 7.46 8.65 -11.01
C ALA A 200 6.62 9.20 -9.84
N PRO A 201 5.83 8.41 -9.08
CA PRO A 201 5.09 8.94 -7.94
C PRO A 201 5.95 9.59 -6.85
N LEU A 202 7.18 9.12 -6.64
CA LEU A 202 8.10 9.67 -5.64
C LEU A 202 8.94 10.84 -6.18
N TRP A 203 8.87 11.12 -7.48
CA TRP A 203 9.58 12.24 -8.08
C TRP A 203 9.11 13.57 -7.46
N GLY A 204 10.02 14.30 -6.81
CA GLY A 204 9.73 15.56 -6.13
C GLY A 204 9.12 15.45 -4.72
N LEU A 205 8.80 14.22 -4.26
CA LEU A 205 8.27 13.97 -2.91
C LEU A 205 9.24 13.19 -2.01
N GLY A 206 10.08 12.35 -2.62
CA GLY A 206 11.15 11.64 -1.94
C GLY A 206 12.45 11.75 -2.73
N SER A 207 13.50 11.11 -2.21
CA SER A 207 14.77 10.99 -2.92
C SER A 207 14.80 9.70 -3.72
N LEU A 208 14.93 9.81 -5.03
CA LEU A 208 15.16 8.68 -5.95
C LEU A 208 16.61 8.24 -5.92
N HIS A 209 17.11 7.92 -4.72
CA HIS A 209 18.48 7.48 -4.54
C HIS A 209 18.53 5.95 -4.65
N PRO A 210 19.51 5.35 -5.36
CA PRO A 210 19.66 3.89 -5.43
C PRO A 210 19.79 3.20 -4.06
N LEU A 211 20.35 3.90 -3.06
CA LEU A 211 20.39 3.41 -1.66
C LEU A 211 18.99 3.14 -1.08
N SER A 212 17.94 3.78 -1.60
CA SER A 212 16.56 3.46 -1.20
C SER A 212 16.20 2.00 -1.46
N LEU A 213 16.82 1.33 -2.43
CA LEU A 213 16.66 -0.11 -2.65
C LEU A 213 17.13 -0.90 -1.43
N ILE A 214 18.31 -0.55 -0.91
CA ILE A 214 18.93 -1.19 0.26
C ILE A 214 18.09 -0.88 1.51
N TYR A 215 17.66 0.37 1.66
CA TYR A 215 16.86 0.78 2.81
C TYR A 215 15.48 0.13 2.80
N ASN A 216 14.79 0.06 1.66
CA ASN A 216 13.54 -0.68 1.54
C ASN A 216 13.73 -2.18 1.82
N LEU A 217 14.83 -2.78 1.34
CA LEU A 217 15.12 -4.19 1.61
C LEU A 217 15.33 -4.48 3.10
N LEU A 218 16.02 -3.59 3.83
CA LEU A 218 16.37 -3.78 5.24
C LEU A 218 15.27 -3.30 6.20
N LEU A 219 14.69 -2.12 5.96
CA LEU A 219 13.81 -1.44 6.90
C LEU A 219 12.31 -1.70 6.64
N ALA A 220 11.89 -1.98 5.40
CA ALA A 220 10.48 -2.31 5.15
C ALA A 220 10.01 -3.57 5.91
N PRO A 221 10.81 -4.64 6.04
CA PRO A 221 10.46 -5.78 6.89
C PRO A 221 10.35 -5.40 8.37
N VAL A 222 11.19 -4.48 8.86
CA VAL A 222 11.10 -3.99 10.25
C VAL A 222 9.76 -3.29 10.47
N VAL A 223 9.34 -2.41 9.56
CA VAL A 223 8.03 -1.74 9.65
C VAL A 223 6.89 -2.76 9.59
N SER A 224 6.91 -3.66 8.61
CA SER A 224 5.76 -4.53 8.31
C SER A 224 5.65 -5.74 9.25
N TYR A 225 6.76 -6.38 9.60
CA TYR A 225 6.78 -7.65 10.36
C TYR A 225 7.19 -7.48 11.83
N ILE A 226 7.75 -6.34 12.22
CA ILE A 226 8.14 -6.08 13.62
C ILE A 226 7.26 -4.99 14.22
N LEU A 227 7.33 -3.76 13.69
CA LEU A 227 6.61 -2.61 14.26
C LEU A 227 5.10 -2.78 14.20
N LEU A 228 4.56 -3.20 13.05
CA LEU A 228 3.11 -3.33 12.90
C LEU A 228 2.50 -4.42 13.81
N PRO A 229 3.01 -5.67 13.87
CA PRO A 229 2.50 -6.66 14.82
C PRO A 229 2.67 -6.24 16.27
N LEU A 230 3.79 -5.60 16.60
CA LEU A 230 4.04 -5.08 17.95
C LEU A 230 3.07 -3.97 18.32
N ALA A 231 2.74 -3.09 17.37
CA ALA A 231 1.72 -2.06 17.55
C ALA A 231 0.36 -2.69 17.90
N PHE A 232 -0.09 -3.71 17.13
CA PHE A 232 -1.32 -4.45 17.46
C PHE A 232 -1.23 -5.11 18.84
N PHE A 233 -0.10 -5.75 19.15
CA PHE A 233 0.10 -6.41 20.44
C PHE A 233 -0.02 -5.44 21.62
N VAL A 234 0.60 -4.27 21.52
CA VAL A 234 0.62 -3.25 22.57
C VAL A 234 -0.76 -2.61 22.78
N THR A 235 -1.61 -2.56 21.75
CA THR A 235 -3.01 -2.14 21.94
C THR A 235 -3.85 -3.15 22.72
N LEU A 236 -3.53 -4.45 22.63
CA LEU A 236 -4.22 -5.52 23.37
C LEU A 236 -3.65 -5.68 24.79
N LEU A 237 -2.33 -5.50 24.93
CA LEU A 237 -1.59 -5.63 26.19
C LEU A 237 -0.73 -4.38 26.42
N PRO A 238 -1.28 -3.33 27.07
CA PRO A 238 -0.57 -2.08 27.32
C PRO A 238 0.73 -2.22 28.12
N SER A 239 0.94 -3.34 28.83
CA SER A 239 2.20 -3.64 29.50
C SER A 239 3.38 -3.74 28.53
N GLY A 240 3.15 -4.01 27.24
CA GLY A 240 4.19 -4.13 26.22
C GLY A 240 4.68 -2.80 25.62
N VAL A 241 4.13 -1.65 26.04
CA VAL A 241 4.46 -0.33 25.47
C VAL A 241 5.97 -0.05 25.46
N PHE A 242 6.68 -0.41 26.53
CA PHE A 242 8.13 -0.18 26.63
C PHE A 242 8.93 -0.90 25.53
N ILE A 243 8.45 -2.06 25.07
CA ILE A 243 9.09 -2.82 23.98
C ILE A 243 8.87 -2.07 22.67
N PHE A 244 7.65 -1.59 22.42
CA PHE A 244 7.34 -0.81 21.24
C PHE A 244 8.17 0.47 21.18
N ASP A 245 8.19 1.25 22.27
CA ASP A 245 8.97 2.49 22.34
C ASP A 245 10.47 2.22 22.13
N GLY A 246 11.02 1.15 22.70
CA GLY A 246 12.43 0.77 22.50
C GLY A 246 12.76 0.38 21.06
N VAL A 247 11.90 -0.41 20.41
CA VAL A 247 12.10 -0.80 19.00
C VAL A 247 11.92 0.40 18.07
N MET A 248 10.96 1.27 18.34
CA MET A 248 10.71 2.46 17.55
C MET A 248 11.84 3.49 17.68
N GLU A 249 12.41 3.67 18.88
CA GLU A 249 13.57 4.53 19.08
C GLU A 249 14.80 4.00 18.32
N PHE A 250 15.07 2.69 18.39
CA PHE A 250 16.13 2.09 17.58
C PHE A 250 15.90 2.30 16.08
N PHE A 251 14.65 2.11 15.61
CA PHE A 251 14.29 2.37 14.22
C PHE A 251 14.52 3.83 13.84
N ARG A 252 14.16 4.79 14.70
CA ARG A 252 14.34 6.23 14.47
C ARG A 252 15.82 6.62 14.39
N GLN A 253 16.66 6.05 15.25
CA GLN A 253 18.11 6.27 15.21
C GLN A 253 18.73 5.71 13.93
N ALA A 254 18.38 4.47 13.56
CA ALA A 254 18.82 3.86 12.31
C ALA A 254 18.35 4.70 11.09
N LEU A 255 17.10 5.15 11.09
CA LEU A 255 16.54 5.98 10.03
C LEU A 255 17.29 7.31 9.89
N THR A 256 17.63 7.94 11.01
CA THR A 256 18.36 9.20 11.03
C THR A 256 19.75 9.01 10.43
N ALA A 257 20.50 8.02 10.92
CA ALA A 257 21.84 7.70 10.42
C ALA A 257 21.86 7.36 8.92
N LEU A 258 20.84 6.65 8.43
CA LEU A 258 20.73 6.31 7.01
C LEU A 258 20.22 7.46 6.13
N SER A 259 19.58 8.47 6.72
CA SER A 259 19.04 9.63 6.00
C SER A 259 20.05 10.75 5.79
N GLU A 260 21.05 10.89 6.68
CA GLU A 260 22.11 11.91 6.60
C GLU A 260 22.80 12.03 5.23
N PRO A 261 23.17 10.94 4.53
CA PRO A 261 23.85 11.06 3.24
C PRO A 261 22.95 11.56 2.10
N ILE A 262 21.63 11.68 2.30
CA ILE A 262 20.69 11.94 1.21
C ILE A 262 20.12 13.36 1.28
N VAL A 263 20.49 14.16 0.28
CA VAL A 263 19.90 15.49 0.07
C VAL A 263 18.58 15.36 -0.67
N LEU A 264 17.50 15.90 -0.08
CA LEU A 264 16.22 16.03 -0.77
C LEU A 264 16.32 17.18 -1.78
N HIS A 265 16.32 16.86 -3.06
CA HIS A 265 16.09 17.86 -4.09
C HIS A 265 14.59 18.07 -4.25
N LYS A 266 14.11 19.25 -3.86
CA LYS A 266 12.73 19.67 -4.12
C LYS A 266 12.58 19.94 -5.62
N THR A 267 12.23 18.90 -6.37
CA THR A 267 11.78 19.04 -7.76
C THR A 267 10.26 19.16 -7.81
N ARG A 268 9.74 19.74 -8.89
CA ARG A 268 8.29 19.81 -9.10
C ARG A 268 7.76 18.37 -9.23
N PRO A 269 6.77 17.97 -8.41
CA PRO A 269 6.17 16.65 -8.56
C PRO A 269 5.45 16.55 -9.92
N PRO A 270 5.40 15.35 -10.52
CA PRO A 270 4.69 15.14 -11.77
C PRO A 270 3.20 15.44 -11.60
N SER A 271 2.56 15.84 -12.70
CA SER A 271 1.11 16.02 -12.68
C SER A 271 0.39 14.67 -12.54
N VAL A 272 -0.82 14.69 -11.99
CA VAL A 272 -1.68 13.50 -11.88
C VAL A 272 -1.84 12.80 -13.25
N ALA A 273 -2.01 13.58 -14.33
CA ALA A 273 -2.08 13.05 -15.68
C ALA A 273 -0.81 12.29 -16.10
N GLN A 274 0.38 12.79 -15.76
CA GLN A 274 1.65 12.10 -16.02
C GLN A 274 1.74 10.77 -15.24
N LEU A 275 1.23 10.73 -14.01
CA LEU A 275 1.18 9.50 -13.21
C LEU A 275 0.20 8.47 -13.79
N TRP A 276 -0.94 8.90 -14.33
CA TRP A 276 -1.85 8.00 -15.05
C TRP A 276 -1.21 7.45 -16.34
N LEU A 277 -0.53 8.30 -17.11
CA LEU A 277 0.23 7.86 -18.28
C LEU A 277 1.32 6.85 -17.89
N TRP A 278 1.98 7.06 -16.75
CA TRP A 278 2.97 6.13 -16.21
C TRP A 278 2.37 4.77 -15.87
N ILE A 279 1.25 4.73 -15.13
CA ILE A 279 0.54 3.47 -14.82
C ILE A 279 0.09 2.78 -16.10
N CYS A 280 -0.50 3.53 -17.04
CA CYS A 280 -0.97 3.01 -18.32
C CYS A 280 0.18 2.42 -19.14
N PHE A 281 1.29 3.14 -19.25
CA PHE A 281 2.50 2.67 -19.93
C PHE A 281 2.97 1.33 -19.36
N TRP A 282 3.10 1.23 -18.04
CA TRP A 282 3.56 0.02 -17.38
C TRP A 282 2.60 -1.16 -17.53
N GLN A 283 1.29 -0.91 -17.50
CA GLN A 283 0.29 -1.95 -17.77
C GLN A 283 0.42 -2.51 -19.20
N VAL A 284 0.65 -1.63 -20.19
CA VAL A 284 0.89 -2.04 -21.58
C VAL A 284 2.17 -2.86 -21.68
N VAL A 285 3.25 -2.39 -21.07
CA VAL A 285 4.54 -3.10 -21.07
C VAL A 285 4.40 -4.48 -20.42
N MET A 286 3.77 -4.58 -19.25
CA MET A 286 3.54 -5.88 -18.59
C MET A 286 2.67 -6.81 -19.44
N HIS A 287 1.64 -6.29 -20.11
CA HIS A 287 0.80 -7.07 -21.01
C HIS A 287 1.59 -7.65 -22.19
N PHE A 288 2.40 -6.83 -22.87
CA PHE A 288 3.22 -7.30 -23.99
C PHE A 288 4.33 -8.24 -23.55
N LEU A 289 5.00 -7.95 -22.43
CA LEU A 289 5.98 -8.86 -21.83
C LEU A 289 5.34 -10.21 -21.51
N ARG A 290 4.11 -10.22 -20.98
CA ARG A 290 3.38 -11.46 -20.73
C ARG A 290 3.12 -12.21 -22.04
N LEU A 291 2.58 -11.55 -23.06
CA LEU A 291 2.31 -12.18 -24.35
C LEU A 291 3.57 -12.81 -24.95
N HIS A 292 4.70 -12.10 -24.88
CA HIS A 292 5.98 -12.57 -25.41
C HIS A 292 6.57 -13.74 -24.59
N LEU A 293 6.61 -13.61 -23.26
CA LEU A 293 7.23 -14.60 -22.38
C LEU A 293 6.35 -15.83 -22.13
N TRP A 294 5.02 -15.67 -22.18
CA TRP A 294 4.06 -16.73 -21.82
C TRP A 294 3.42 -17.39 -23.03
N GLN A 295 3.49 -16.79 -24.23
CA GLN A 295 2.94 -17.33 -25.47
C GLN A 295 1.47 -17.82 -25.32
N GLY A 296 0.68 -17.12 -24.51
CA GLY A 296 -0.72 -17.48 -24.25
C GLY A 296 -0.96 -18.60 -23.24
N ARG A 297 0.07 -19.12 -22.55
CA ARG A 297 -0.09 -20.11 -21.47
C ARG A 297 -0.32 -19.47 -20.10
N ASP A 298 -1.38 -18.66 -19.98
CA ASP A 298 -1.73 -17.99 -18.73
C ASP A 298 -2.42 -18.94 -17.71
N SER A 299 -2.76 -20.17 -18.11
CA SER A 299 -3.64 -21.09 -17.35
C SER A 299 -2.99 -22.39 -16.85
N ARG A 300 -1.71 -22.38 -16.43
CA ARG A 300 -1.13 -23.53 -15.70
C ARG A 300 -0.71 -23.16 -14.30
#